data_AF-A0AAN4YH21-F1
#
_entry.id   AF-A0AAN4YH21-F1
#
_cell.length_a   1.000
_cell.length_b   1.000
_cell.length_c   1.000
_cell.angle_alpha   90.00
_cell.angle_beta   90.00
_cell.angle_gamma   90.00
#
_symmetry.space_group_name_H-M   'P 1'
#
loop_
_entity.id
_entity.type
_entity.pdbx_description
1 polymer ?
#
loop_
_entity_poly.entity_id
_entity_poly.type
_entity_poly.pdbx_seq_one_letter_code
_entity_poly.pdbx_strand_id
1 'polypeptide(L)'
;MLNDPTDGALSRLGASGVEPSSDQVQTSSTGNPKIRIPRLGTAPVSAHRQRTSRACAPCHQRKTKCDGQKPQCKQCRQLGIPCTYVGSKREQQKWALESVQAKIQSYESLLQRIITDSSEDPSKFKLIEELITVHKITDRRQEKLLTKNLYAEIQRLWEVEKHLKSLPTAQSSILIGLLCCTFGLDRFGTQYIMHGAQLCLNLGLQNESPSYFYGGAPDEYGHLARSHKLVAWAVKVPAWKEPPPVKFSPIEAAGLDAGVEWSPYPFATPISQPFFFTAACFRSDLVTIVHQIAKFALQFPDAVMNNDDWEYGRQLHQKLLQWKATLPPVLLLEHNTTPHIFCANLGSTDDQISNPKDFDPYIIMSQALDDMGSLILLFKRCHGWKSLPVVMLHYFCVAGVHSVSKLNAHEPKWSYILEDCVVGLWHMSLGWGRLCTAFLRTIELVLKQNNPDPSLVPSRVVEIFRKLNEGALWTVTDISSLAADYVVYTATQSDSSSSPSSAYRYQGLQDLINDMDNLSINLSSESPESLSSVKEPYDSRSSEDPDIRKT
;
A
#
# COMPACT_ATOMS: atom_id res chain seq x y z
N MET A 1 -9.00 56.08 -24.38
CA MET A 1 -10.15 56.92 -23.98
C MET A 1 -10.90 56.12 -22.93
N LEU A 2 -10.43 56.21 -21.69
CA LEU A 2 -10.96 57.07 -20.62
C LEU A 2 -12.20 56.46 -19.97
N ASN A 3 -11.99 56.07 -18.71
CA ASN A 3 -12.92 56.14 -17.58
C ASN A 3 -13.71 54.88 -17.19
N ASP A 4 -13.19 54.21 -16.17
CA ASP A 4 -13.90 53.84 -14.94
C ASP A 4 -14.42 55.14 -14.23
N PRO A 5 -15.30 55.17 -13.18
CA PRO A 5 -15.46 54.16 -12.12
C PRO A 5 -16.87 54.10 -11.44
N THR A 6 -16.91 53.48 -10.24
CA THR A 6 -17.82 53.71 -9.07
C THR A 6 -19.24 53.13 -9.11
N ASP A 7 -19.88 52.63 -8.05
CA ASP A 7 -19.58 52.44 -6.62
C ASP A 7 -20.66 51.54 -5.98
N GLY A 8 -20.44 51.11 -4.73
CA GLY A 8 -21.50 50.99 -3.72
C GLY A 8 -22.06 49.59 -3.46
N ALA A 9 -21.59 48.89 -2.41
CA ALA A 9 -22.12 48.95 -1.02
C ALA A 9 -23.23 47.90 -0.78
N LEU A 10 -22.94 46.78 -0.09
CA LEU A 10 -22.80 46.59 1.37
C LEU A 10 -24.13 46.30 2.09
N SER A 11 -24.07 45.23 2.90
CA SER A 11 -24.80 45.02 4.16
C SER A 11 -26.22 44.45 4.09
N ARG A 12 -26.71 43.59 5.00
CA ARG A 12 -26.17 42.90 6.19
C ARG A 12 -27.31 42.02 6.73
N LEU A 13 -26.94 40.94 7.41
CA LEU A 13 -27.52 40.40 8.66
C LEU A 13 -28.92 39.74 8.70
N GLY A 14 -28.96 38.64 9.47
CA GLY A 14 -30.09 38.26 10.33
C GLY A 14 -30.79 36.98 9.88
N ALA A 15 -30.33 35.79 10.28
CA ALA A 15 -30.52 35.14 11.58
C ALA A 15 -31.83 34.35 11.71
N SER A 16 -31.64 33.08 12.07
CA SER A 16 -32.48 32.24 12.95
C SER A 16 -33.86 31.80 12.48
N GLY A 17 -33.91 30.54 12.05
CA GLY A 17 -34.42 29.48 12.93
C GLY A 17 -35.87 29.07 12.77
N VAL A 18 -36.09 27.82 13.18
CA VAL A 18 -37.37 27.16 13.51
C VAL A 18 -37.99 26.32 12.38
N GLU A 19 -37.76 25.00 12.45
CA GLU A 19 -38.67 23.98 11.94
C GLU A 19 -40.03 24.07 12.66
N PRO A 20 -41.13 23.63 12.05
CA PRO A 20 -41.53 22.25 12.34
C PRO A 20 -42.09 21.47 11.14
N SER A 21 -42.10 20.18 11.41
CA SER A 21 -42.58 19.04 10.63
C SER A 21 -44.09 19.02 10.34
N SER A 22 -44.41 18.14 9.38
CA SER A 22 -45.63 17.34 9.20
C SER A 22 -46.64 17.68 8.09
N ASP A 23 -46.88 16.62 7.33
CA ASP A 23 -48.10 16.18 6.63
C ASP A 23 -48.42 16.58 5.16
N GLN A 24 -48.21 15.57 4.32
CA GLN A 24 -49.18 14.95 3.40
C GLN A 24 -49.84 15.80 2.29
N VAL A 25 -49.33 15.59 1.08
CA VAL A 25 -50.02 15.03 -0.10
C VAL A 25 -51.56 15.20 -0.13
N GLN A 26 -52.13 16.01 -1.03
CA GLN A 26 -52.67 15.60 -2.36
C GLN A 26 -53.51 16.72 -3.03
N THR A 27 -53.21 16.97 -4.31
CA THR A 27 -54.11 17.31 -5.45
C THR A 27 -55.25 18.34 -5.28
N SER A 28 -55.21 19.39 -6.11
CA SER A 28 -56.29 19.65 -7.09
C SER A 28 -55.90 20.71 -8.13
N SER A 29 -56.33 20.44 -9.35
CA SER A 29 -56.07 21.13 -10.60
C SER A 29 -57.03 22.30 -10.86
N THR A 30 -56.55 23.39 -11.46
CA THR A 30 -57.34 24.22 -12.39
C THR A 30 -56.45 24.72 -13.53
N GLY A 31 -56.87 24.43 -14.76
CA GLY A 31 -56.10 24.66 -15.99
C GLY A 31 -56.38 26.00 -16.68
N ASN A 32 -55.66 26.22 -17.78
CA ASN A 32 -56.02 27.20 -18.81
C ASN A 32 -55.76 26.54 -20.20
N PRO A 33 -56.72 26.57 -21.16
CA PRO A 33 -56.70 25.69 -22.33
C PRO A 33 -55.87 26.26 -23.50
N LYS A 34 -55.16 25.37 -24.20
CA LYS A 34 -54.39 25.66 -25.42
C LYS A 34 -55.26 25.49 -26.68
N ILE A 35 -55.29 26.52 -27.52
CA ILE A 35 -55.94 26.53 -28.85
C ILE A 35 -55.15 25.61 -29.81
N ARG A 36 -55.86 24.76 -30.58
CA ARG A 36 -55.28 23.84 -31.58
C ARG A 36 -55.46 24.39 -33.00
N ILE A 37 -54.39 24.35 -33.79
CA ILE A 37 -54.40 24.63 -35.24
C ILE A 37 -54.59 23.29 -35.99
N PRO A 38 -55.57 23.14 -36.90
CA PRO A 38 -55.78 21.90 -37.65
C PRO A 38 -54.74 21.74 -38.76
N ARG A 39 -54.12 20.54 -38.88
CA ARG A 39 -53.36 20.15 -40.08
C ARG A 39 -54.22 19.26 -40.97
N LEU A 40 -54.35 19.67 -42.24
CA LEU A 40 -54.82 18.85 -43.36
C LEU A 40 -53.84 17.68 -43.58
N GLY A 41 -54.39 16.48 -43.74
CA GLY A 41 -53.65 15.22 -43.79
C GLY A 41 -53.01 14.90 -45.14
N THR A 42 -51.97 14.06 -45.10
CA THR A 42 -51.52 13.25 -46.24
C THR A 42 -50.70 12.04 -45.74
N ALA A 43 -51.18 10.84 -46.11
CA ALA A 43 -50.59 9.49 -46.26
C ALA A 43 -49.56 8.91 -45.24
N PRO A 44 -49.63 7.58 -44.94
CA PRO A 44 -48.79 6.94 -43.94
C PRO A 44 -47.40 6.61 -44.48
N VAL A 45 -46.36 7.25 -43.95
CA VAL A 45 -44.96 6.90 -44.24
C VAL A 45 -44.28 6.42 -42.95
N SER A 46 -43.99 5.12 -42.95
CA SER A 46 -43.06 4.34 -42.12
C SER A 46 -42.71 4.84 -40.71
N ALA A 47 -43.06 4.00 -39.72
CA ALA A 47 -42.39 3.78 -38.44
C ALA A 47 -41.38 4.87 -38.01
N HIS A 48 -41.81 5.73 -37.08
CA HIS A 48 -40.95 6.56 -36.26
C HIS A 48 -39.77 5.72 -35.71
N ARG A 49 -38.58 5.88 -36.30
CA ARG A 49 -37.32 5.49 -35.65
C ARG A 49 -37.22 6.32 -34.37
N GLN A 50 -37.51 5.69 -33.23
CA GLN A 50 -37.28 6.30 -31.92
C GLN A 50 -35.82 6.74 -31.84
N ARG A 51 -35.59 8.06 -31.72
CA ARG A 51 -34.27 8.63 -31.51
C ARG A 51 -33.79 8.16 -30.14
N THR A 52 -32.70 7.38 -30.09
CA THR A 52 -32.17 6.88 -28.82
C THR A 52 -31.80 8.06 -27.91
N SER A 53 -32.25 8.02 -26.64
CA SER A 53 -31.94 9.05 -25.65
C SER A 53 -30.48 9.00 -25.19
N ARG A 54 -29.81 7.85 -25.37
CA ARG A 54 -28.43 7.63 -24.96
C ARG A 54 -27.71 6.66 -25.90
N ALA A 55 -26.48 6.99 -26.28
CA ALA A 55 -25.59 6.07 -26.97
C ALA A 55 -24.92 5.10 -25.96
N CYS A 56 -24.65 3.86 -26.36
CA CYS A 56 -23.83 2.95 -25.53
C CYS A 56 -22.39 3.49 -25.41
N ALA A 57 -21.67 3.04 -24.39
CA ALA A 57 -20.31 3.53 -24.09
C ALA A 57 -19.35 3.38 -25.29
N PRO A 58 -19.31 2.26 -26.04
CA PRO A 58 -18.45 2.13 -27.21
C PRO A 58 -18.83 3.09 -28.35
N CYS A 59 -20.12 3.26 -28.66
CA CYS A 59 -20.55 4.19 -29.70
C CYS A 59 -20.28 5.65 -29.32
N HIS A 60 -20.44 6.00 -28.04
CA HIS A 60 -20.13 7.32 -27.51
C HIS A 60 -18.62 7.61 -27.60
N GLN A 61 -17.77 6.67 -27.16
CA GLN A 61 -16.31 6.81 -27.20
C GLN A 61 -15.78 6.93 -28.64
N ARG A 62 -16.38 6.19 -29.57
CA ARG A 62 -16.03 6.22 -31.00
C ARG A 62 -16.71 7.37 -31.77
N LYS A 63 -17.52 8.21 -31.10
CA LYS A 63 -18.31 9.29 -31.73
C LYS A 63 -19.14 8.82 -32.94
N THR A 64 -19.71 7.61 -32.86
CA THR A 64 -20.53 7.00 -33.92
C THR A 64 -22.01 6.96 -33.53
N LYS A 65 -22.91 6.90 -34.53
CA LYS A 65 -24.36 6.81 -34.27
C LYS A 65 -24.72 5.48 -33.63
N CYS A 66 -25.28 5.52 -32.43
CA CYS A 66 -25.87 4.35 -31.76
C CYS A 66 -27.36 4.25 -32.13
N ASP A 67 -27.84 3.05 -32.41
CA ASP A 67 -29.25 2.77 -32.69
C ASP A 67 -30.08 2.42 -31.44
N GLY A 68 -29.44 2.34 -30.26
CA GLY A 68 -30.15 2.20 -28.99
C GLY A 68 -30.71 0.80 -28.69
N GLN A 69 -30.49 -0.19 -29.56
CA GLN A 69 -31.03 -1.54 -29.36
C GLN A 69 -30.39 -2.22 -28.13
N LYS A 70 -31.21 -2.96 -27.36
CA LYS A 70 -30.80 -3.79 -26.22
C LYS A 70 -31.04 -5.27 -26.56
N PRO A 71 -30.17 -6.22 -26.16
CA PRO A 71 -28.99 -6.05 -25.29
C PRO A 71 -27.75 -5.48 -26.00
N GLN A 72 -27.69 -5.50 -27.33
CA GLN A 72 -26.59 -4.95 -28.11
C GLN A 72 -27.09 -4.09 -29.28
N CYS A 73 -26.46 -2.92 -29.46
CA CYS A 73 -26.71 -2.01 -30.57
C CYS A 73 -26.16 -2.61 -31.89
N LYS A 74 -26.74 -2.27 -33.05
CA LYS A 74 -26.33 -2.86 -34.34
C LYS A 74 -24.86 -2.62 -34.66
N GLN A 75 -24.36 -1.44 -34.33
CA GLN A 75 -22.96 -1.08 -34.59
C GLN A 75 -22.00 -1.92 -33.74
N CYS A 76 -22.30 -2.11 -32.46
CA CYS A 76 -21.49 -2.98 -31.60
C CYS A 76 -21.55 -4.44 -32.03
N ARG A 77 -22.73 -4.92 -32.48
CA ARG A 77 -22.91 -6.28 -33.00
C ARG A 77 -22.08 -6.53 -34.27
N GLN A 78 -22.10 -5.61 -35.21
CA GLN A 78 -21.32 -5.72 -36.46
C GLN A 78 -19.82 -5.67 -36.21
N LEU A 79 -19.38 -4.92 -35.19
CA LEU A 79 -17.98 -4.77 -34.85
C LEU A 79 -17.48 -5.84 -33.86
N GLY A 80 -18.34 -6.75 -33.41
CA GLY A 80 -17.99 -7.79 -32.43
C GLY A 80 -17.53 -7.25 -31.07
N ILE A 81 -17.93 -6.03 -30.69
CA ILE A 81 -17.49 -5.39 -29.44
C ILE A 81 -18.58 -5.45 -28.36
N PRO A 82 -18.20 -5.57 -27.06
CA PRO A 82 -19.16 -5.55 -25.96
C PRO A 82 -19.96 -4.24 -25.91
N CYS A 83 -21.29 -4.33 -25.97
CA CYS A 83 -22.19 -3.16 -25.93
C CYS A 83 -22.65 -2.89 -24.50
N THR A 84 -22.04 -1.91 -23.83
CA THR A 84 -22.38 -1.55 -22.44
C THR A 84 -23.09 -0.20 -22.35
N TYR A 85 -24.15 -0.13 -21.57
CA TYR A 85 -24.80 1.11 -21.17
C TYR A 85 -24.47 1.34 -19.70
N VAL A 86 -23.54 2.25 -19.42
CA VAL A 86 -23.21 2.67 -18.04
C VAL A 86 -24.38 3.51 -17.51
N GLY A 87 -24.65 3.53 -16.20
CA GLY A 87 -25.61 4.48 -15.59
C GLY A 87 -25.13 5.94 -15.73
N SER A 88 -26.01 6.92 -15.51
CA SER A 88 -25.59 8.33 -15.35
C SER A 88 -24.90 8.53 -13.99
N LYS A 89 -24.08 9.58 -13.80
CA LYS A 89 -23.47 9.90 -12.50
C LYS A 89 -24.50 9.98 -11.37
N ARG A 90 -25.69 10.51 -11.67
CA ARG A 90 -26.82 10.60 -10.72
C ARG A 90 -27.43 9.24 -10.40
N GLU A 91 -27.52 8.32 -11.37
CA GLU A 91 -27.97 6.94 -11.13
C GLU A 91 -26.93 6.14 -10.34
N GLN A 92 -25.64 6.34 -10.59
CA GLN A 92 -24.56 5.70 -9.82
C GLN A 92 -24.53 6.19 -8.37
N GLN A 93 -24.67 7.51 -8.14
CA GLN A 93 -24.80 8.08 -6.80
C GLN A 93 -26.08 7.59 -6.10
N LYS A 94 -27.20 7.49 -6.83
CA LYS A 94 -28.45 6.97 -6.30
C LYS A 94 -28.31 5.49 -5.91
N TRP A 95 -27.72 4.65 -6.74
CA TRP A 95 -27.47 3.23 -6.41
C TRP A 95 -26.47 3.06 -5.28
N ALA A 96 -25.43 3.90 -5.20
CA ALA A 96 -24.50 3.89 -4.08
C ALA A 96 -25.20 4.29 -2.77
N LEU A 97 -26.05 5.33 -2.81
CA LEU A 97 -26.83 5.76 -1.66
C LEU A 97 -27.86 4.70 -1.25
N GLU A 98 -28.59 4.12 -2.19
CA GLU A 98 -29.55 3.02 -1.94
C GLU A 98 -28.84 1.76 -1.39
N SER A 99 -27.63 1.45 -1.88
CA SER A 99 -26.83 0.33 -1.37
C SER A 99 -26.33 0.57 0.05
N VAL A 100 -25.88 1.79 0.35
CA VAL A 100 -25.47 2.18 1.71
C VAL A 100 -26.67 2.20 2.66
N GLN A 101 -27.82 2.74 2.22
CA GLN A 101 -29.05 2.76 3.00
C GLN A 101 -29.56 1.35 3.30
N ALA A 102 -29.52 0.44 2.32
CA ALA A 102 -29.90 -0.95 2.51
C ALA A 102 -28.95 -1.68 3.47
N LYS A 103 -27.65 -1.37 3.44
CA LYS A 103 -26.67 -1.90 4.40
C LYS A 103 -26.91 -1.39 5.81
N ILE A 104 -27.18 -0.09 5.97
CA ILE A 104 -27.51 0.52 7.27
C ILE A 104 -28.78 -0.13 7.83
N GLN A 105 -29.85 -0.25 7.04
CA GLN A 105 -31.09 -0.90 7.50
C GLN A 105 -30.89 -2.38 7.83
N SER A 106 -30.04 -3.09 7.07
CA SER A 106 -29.67 -4.47 7.37
C SER A 106 -28.89 -4.58 8.68
N TYR A 107 -27.96 -3.66 8.95
CA TYR A 107 -27.17 -3.64 10.18
C TYR A 107 -28.00 -3.21 11.39
N GLU A 108 -28.85 -2.20 11.25
CA GLU A 108 -29.79 -1.76 12.30
C GLU A 108 -30.79 -2.87 12.63
N SER A 109 -31.37 -3.55 11.64
CA SER A 109 -32.30 -4.66 11.88
C SER A 109 -31.62 -5.85 12.54
N LEU A 110 -30.36 -6.12 12.19
CA LEU A 110 -29.56 -7.17 12.81
C LEU A 110 -29.21 -6.81 14.26
N LEU A 111 -28.78 -5.58 14.53
CA LEU A 111 -28.50 -5.09 15.87
C LEU A 111 -29.75 -5.08 16.74
N GLN A 112 -30.89 -4.63 16.22
CA GLN A 112 -32.16 -4.61 16.96
C GLN A 112 -32.64 -6.02 17.28
N ARG A 113 -32.43 -6.99 16.38
CA ARG A 113 -32.68 -8.41 16.65
C ARG A 113 -31.74 -8.94 17.73
N ILE A 114 -30.45 -8.66 17.63
CA ILE A 114 -29.45 -9.09 18.64
C ILE A 114 -29.78 -8.51 20.02
N ILE A 115 -30.16 -7.24 20.10
CA ILE A 115 -30.53 -6.58 21.36
C ILE A 115 -31.79 -7.23 21.94
N THR A 116 -32.85 -7.38 21.14
CA THR A 116 -34.12 -8.00 21.57
C THR A 116 -33.95 -9.48 21.95
N ASP A 117 -33.12 -10.23 21.22
CA ASP A 117 -32.83 -11.64 21.50
C ASP A 117 -31.91 -11.84 22.72
N SER A 118 -31.09 -10.83 23.08
CA SER A 118 -30.15 -10.88 24.21
C SER A 118 -30.79 -10.60 25.56
N SER A 119 -31.98 -9.99 25.60
CA SER A 119 -32.72 -9.73 26.85
C SER A 119 -33.46 -10.96 27.40
N GLU A 120 -33.60 -12.04 26.62
CA GLU A 120 -34.47 -13.18 26.98
C GLU A 120 -33.73 -14.49 27.35
N ASP A 121 -32.44 -14.69 26.99
CA ASP A 121 -31.71 -15.92 27.35
C ASP A 121 -30.17 -15.76 27.37
N PRO A 122 -29.50 -15.91 28.53
CA PRO A 122 -28.04 -15.92 28.66
C PRO A 122 -27.33 -17.01 27.83
N SER A 123 -28.04 -18.08 27.44
CA SER A 123 -27.49 -19.19 26.64
C SER A 123 -27.24 -18.77 25.18
N LYS A 124 -27.92 -17.72 24.69
CA LYS A 124 -27.69 -17.12 23.37
C LYS A 124 -26.41 -16.28 23.30
N PHE A 125 -25.76 -15.98 24.43
CA PHE A 125 -24.38 -15.46 24.41
C PHE A 125 -23.44 -16.40 23.68
N LYS A 126 -23.70 -17.71 23.70
CA LYS A 126 -22.90 -18.69 22.96
C LYS A 126 -23.07 -18.60 21.45
N LEU A 127 -24.26 -18.19 20.97
CA LEU A 127 -24.55 -17.93 19.56
C LEU A 127 -23.95 -16.60 19.09
N ILE A 128 -23.94 -15.59 19.97
CA ILE A 128 -23.20 -14.33 19.78
C ILE A 128 -21.70 -14.60 19.79
N GLU A 129 -21.21 -15.46 20.69
CA GLU A 129 -19.84 -15.93 20.71
C GLU A 129 -19.53 -16.71 19.44
N GLU A 130 -20.45 -17.51 18.90
CA GLU A 130 -20.31 -18.25 17.63
C GLU A 130 -20.36 -17.33 16.40
N LEU A 131 -21.19 -16.28 16.35
CA LEU A 131 -21.20 -15.26 15.29
C LEU A 131 -19.98 -14.32 15.36
N ILE A 132 -19.54 -14.01 16.58
CA ILE A 132 -18.22 -13.42 16.89
C ILE A 132 -17.11 -14.44 16.61
N THR A 133 -17.37 -15.75 16.54
CA THR A 133 -16.40 -16.81 16.20
C THR A 133 -16.32 -17.09 14.70
N VAL A 134 -17.39 -16.89 13.93
CA VAL A 134 -17.32 -16.74 12.47
C VAL A 134 -16.57 -15.44 12.10
N HIS A 135 -16.59 -14.45 13.00
CA HIS A 135 -15.69 -13.29 13.01
C HIS A 135 -14.47 -13.44 13.93
N LYS A 136 -14.23 -14.61 14.57
CA LYS A 136 -12.92 -14.95 15.16
C LYS A 136 -12.16 -15.35 13.95
N ILE A 137 -11.69 -14.33 13.25
CA ILE A 137 -10.77 -14.51 12.17
C ILE A 137 -9.46 -14.88 12.85
N THR A 138 -9.39 -16.18 13.16
CA THR A 138 -8.28 -16.99 13.63
C THR A 138 -7.59 -16.48 14.91
N ASP A 139 -7.48 -17.37 15.91
CA ASP A 139 -6.60 -17.12 17.04
C ASP A 139 -5.17 -16.94 16.49
N ARG A 140 -4.61 -15.73 16.64
CA ARG A 140 -3.26 -15.40 16.13
C ARG A 140 -2.19 -16.36 16.68
N ARG A 141 -2.39 -16.97 17.86
CA ARG A 141 -1.50 -18.02 18.37
C ARG A 141 -1.58 -19.30 17.54
N GLN A 142 -2.79 -19.68 17.13
CA GLN A 142 -3.01 -20.81 16.22
C GLN A 142 -2.46 -20.51 14.83
N GLU A 143 -2.63 -19.29 14.29
CA GLU A 143 -2.02 -18.89 13.02
C GLU A 143 -0.49 -18.98 13.08
N LYS A 144 0.12 -18.48 14.16
CA LYS A 144 1.57 -18.53 14.36
C LYS A 144 2.05 -19.98 14.40
N LEU A 145 1.34 -20.87 15.10
CA LEU A 145 1.67 -22.29 15.16
C LEU A 145 1.50 -22.97 13.79
N LEU A 146 0.40 -22.69 13.10
CA LEU A 146 0.13 -23.20 11.76
C LEU A 146 1.20 -22.74 10.76
N THR A 147 1.58 -21.46 10.82
CA THR A 147 2.63 -20.87 9.99
C THR A 147 3.98 -21.54 10.26
N LYS A 148 4.31 -21.79 11.53
CA LYS A 148 5.54 -22.51 11.90
C LYS A 148 5.56 -23.93 11.33
N ASN A 149 4.45 -24.67 11.45
CA ASN A 149 4.35 -26.04 10.94
C ASN A 149 4.40 -26.07 9.41
N LEU A 150 3.69 -25.16 8.75
CA LEU A 150 3.70 -25.01 7.30
C LEU A 150 5.10 -24.65 6.79
N TYR A 151 5.79 -23.72 7.46
CA TYR A 151 7.14 -23.32 7.10
C TYR A 151 8.12 -24.49 7.25
N ALA A 152 8.04 -25.26 8.33
CA ALA A 152 8.87 -26.46 8.51
C ALA A 152 8.65 -27.49 7.38
N GLU A 153 7.40 -27.69 6.96
CA GLU A 153 7.09 -28.61 5.86
C GLU A 153 7.55 -28.06 4.50
N ILE A 154 7.39 -26.75 4.24
CA ILE A 154 7.93 -26.08 3.05
C ILE A 154 9.45 -26.27 2.98
N GLN A 155 10.16 -26.07 4.09
CA GLN A 155 11.61 -26.28 4.14
C GLN A 155 11.98 -27.74 3.88
N ARG A 156 11.26 -28.70 4.48
CA ARG A 156 11.49 -30.13 4.28
C ARG A 156 11.32 -30.54 2.82
N LEU A 157 10.23 -30.09 2.17
CA LEU A 157 9.98 -30.36 0.74
C LEU A 157 11.02 -29.67 -0.15
N TRP A 158 11.37 -28.42 0.16
CA TRP A 158 12.39 -27.68 -0.57
C TRP A 158 13.75 -28.39 -0.56
N GLU A 159 14.18 -28.92 0.58
CA GLU A 159 15.46 -29.64 0.68
C GLU A 159 15.52 -30.86 -0.25
N VAL A 160 14.39 -31.54 -0.48
CA VAL A 160 14.28 -32.68 -1.39
C VAL A 160 14.32 -32.23 -2.86
N GLU A 161 13.70 -31.10 -3.18
CA GLU A 161 13.48 -30.65 -4.55
C GLU A 161 14.48 -29.61 -5.07
N LYS A 162 15.32 -29.01 -4.20
CA LYS A 162 16.17 -27.85 -4.52
C LYS A 162 17.10 -28.02 -5.74
N HIS A 163 17.40 -29.26 -6.13
CA HIS A 163 18.25 -29.59 -7.28
C HIS A 163 17.49 -29.77 -8.60
N LEU A 164 16.15 -29.84 -8.56
CA LEU A 164 15.32 -29.98 -9.74
C LEU A 164 15.36 -28.69 -10.57
N LYS A 165 15.71 -28.82 -11.84
CA LYS A 165 15.71 -27.68 -12.79
C LYS A 165 14.29 -27.45 -13.31
N SER A 166 13.43 -26.89 -12.46
CA SER A 166 12.03 -26.63 -12.78
C SER A 166 11.60 -25.22 -12.35
N LEU A 167 10.58 -24.68 -13.01
CA LEU A 167 10.01 -23.39 -12.65
C LEU A 167 9.43 -23.38 -11.22
N PRO A 168 8.64 -24.38 -10.78
CA PRO A 168 8.20 -24.44 -9.39
C PRO A 168 9.35 -24.40 -8.40
N THR A 169 10.45 -25.11 -8.68
CA THR A 169 11.64 -25.08 -7.83
C THR A 169 12.23 -23.67 -7.76
N ALA A 170 12.38 -22.99 -8.91
CA ALA A 170 12.88 -21.62 -8.94
C ALA A 170 11.96 -20.64 -8.17
N GLN A 171 10.65 -20.72 -8.38
CA GLN A 171 9.64 -19.88 -7.72
C GLN A 171 9.61 -20.11 -6.21
N SER A 172 9.60 -21.38 -5.76
CA SER A 172 9.64 -21.74 -4.35
C SER A 172 10.88 -21.17 -3.67
N SER A 173 12.05 -21.25 -4.31
CA SER A 173 13.28 -20.66 -3.79
C SER A 173 13.14 -19.14 -3.57
N ILE A 174 12.66 -18.41 -4.58
CA ILE A 174 12.46 -16.96 -4.48
C ILE A 174 11.46 -16.62 -3.37
N LEU A 175 10.33 -17.34 -3.29
CA LEU A 175 9.30 -17.11 -2.27
C LEU A 175 9.80 -17.40 -0.85
N ILE A 176 10.53 -18.50 -0.64
CA ILE A 176 11.18 -18.81 0.65
C ILE A 176 12.17 -17.70 1.00
N GLY A 177 12.96 -17.23 0.03
CA GLY A 177 13.92 -16.18 0.27
C GLY A 177 13.28 -14.84 0.64
N LEU A 178 12.21 -14.44 -0.06
CA LEU A 178 11.41 -13.27 0.29
C LEU A 178 10.79 -13.40 1.68
N LEU A 179 10.30 -14.59 2.04
CA LEU A 179 9.79 -14.90 3.37
C LEU A 179 10.88 -14.74 4.45
N CYS A 180 12.09 -15.25 4.22
CA CYS A 180 13.22 -15.05 5.13
C CYS A 180 13.53 -13.56 5.35
N CYS A 181 13.47 -12.74 4.29
CA CYS A 181 13.67 -11.30 4.43
C CYS A 181 12.63 -10.65 5.35
N THR A 182 11.37 -11.10 5.31
CA THR A 182 10.34 -10.62 6.25
C THR A 182 10.65 -10.93 7.72
N PHE A 183 11.45 -11.96 7.96
CA PHE A 183 11.89 -12.37 9.30
C PHE A 183 13.18 -11.69 9.75
N GLY A 184 13.75 -10.80 8.94
CA GLY A 184 15.06 -10.19 9.20
C GLY A 184 16.23 -11.18 9.04
N LEU A 185 16.05 -12.22 8.22
CA LEU A 185 17.06 -13.22 7.88
C LEU A 185 17.60 -12.97 6.47
N ASP A 186 17.93 -11.72 6.14
CA ASP A 186 18.24 -11.27 4.78
C ASP A 186 19.42 -12.02 4.16
N ARG A 187 20.46 -12.30 4.95
CA ARG A 187 21.62 -13.08 4.48
C ARG A 187 21.22 -14.47 3.98
N PHE A 188 20.32 -15.16 4.67
CA PHE A 188 19.80 -16.46 4.23
C PHE A 188 18.79 -16.29 3.10
N GLY A 189 17.90 -15.31 3.21
CA GLY A 189 16.89 -15.02 2.19
C GLY A 189 17.49 -14.73 0.82
N THR A 190 18.57 -13.95 0.81
CA THR A 190 19.34 -13.62 -0.39
C THR A 190 19.92 -14.88 -1.05
N GLN A 191 20.40 -15.86 -0.29
CA GLN A 191 20.90 -17.12 -0.87
C GLN A 191 19.80 -17.88 -1.62
N TYR A 192 18.60 -17.99 -1.04
CA TYR A 192 17.46 -18.60 -1.71
C TYR A 192 17.02 -17.81 -2.96
N ILE A 193 16.94 -16.48 -2.86
CA ILE A 193 16.60 -15.62 -4.01
C ILE A 193 17.61 -15.82 -5.15
N MET A 194 18.91 -15.85 -4.83
CA MET A 194 19.95 -16.04 -5.83
C MET A 194 19.94 -17.45 -6.42
N HIS A 195 19.64 -18.48 -5.64
CA HIS A 195 19.46 -19.85 -6.15
C HIS A 195 18.29 -19.94 -7.12
N GLY A 196 17.13 -19.40 -6.76
CA GLY A 196 15.97 -19.35 -7.65
C GLY A 196 16.23 -18.55 -8.92
N ALA A 197 16.92 -17.40 -8.81
CA ALA A 197 17.32 -16.60 -9.96
C ALA A 197 18.29 -17.36 -10.89
N GLN A 198 19.23 -18.12 -10.34
CA GLN A 198 20.13 -18.97 -11.11
C GLN A 198 19.39 -20.11 -11.82
N LEU A 199 18.37 -20.70 -11.20
CA LEU A 199 17.50 -21.67 -11.86
C LEU A 199 16.74 -21.02 -13.02
N CYS A 200 16.17 -19.83 -12.85
CA CYS A 200 15.52 -19.09 -13.94
C CYS A 200 16.47 -18.81 -15.11
N LEU A 201 17.73 -18.46 -14.83
CA LEU A 201 18.79 -18.31 -15.84
C LEU A 201 19.05 -19.62 -16.59
N ASN A 202 19.17 -20.74 -15.87
CA ASN A 202 19.40 -22.06 -16.45
C ASN A 202 18.22 -22.53 -17.32
N LEU A 203 17.00 -22.09 -17.01
CA LEU A 203 15.79 -22.34 -17.79
C LEU A 203 15.64 -21.38 -18.99
N GLY A 204 16.50 -20.36 -19.11
CA GLY A 204 16.51 -19.41 -20.21
C GLY A 204 15.37 -18.39 -20.18
N LEU A 205 14.76 -18.12 -19.01
CA LEU A 205 13.55 -17.30 -18.87
C LEU A 205 13.75 -15.81 -19.19
N GLN A 206 14.99 -15.36 -19.39
CA GLN A 206 15.31 -14.03 -19.88
C GLN A 206 15.14 -13.87 -21.40
N ASN A 207 15.08 -14.98 -22.12
CA ASN A 207 15.01 -14.97 -23.59
C ASN A 207 13.55 -14.86 -24.04
N GLU A 208 13.32 -14.42 -25.28
CA GLU A 208 11.96 -14.31 -25.82
C GLU A 208 11.25 -15.67 -25.96
N SER A 209 12.01 -16.74 -26.23
CA SER A 209 11.49 -18.08 -26.47
C SER A 209 12.32 -19.16 -25.77
N PRO A 210 12.24 -19.30 -24.43
CA PRO A 210 12.86 -20.40 -23.69
C PRO A 210 12.32 -21.76 -24.13
N SER A 211 13.21 -22.71 -24.40
CA SER A 211 12.85 -24.10 -24.72
C SER A 211 12.05 -24.78 -23.59
N TYR A 212 12.19 -24.33 -22.35
CA TYR A 212 11.40 -24.83 -21.22
C TYR A 212 9.90 -24.65 -21.41
N PHE A 213 9.46 -23.51 -21.94
CA PHE A 213 8.04 -23.24 -22.18
C PHE A 213 7.57 -23.68 -23.58
N TYR A 214 8.46 -23.62 -24.57
CA TYR A 214 8.09 -23.75 -25.99
C TYR A 214 8.67 -24.99 -26.67
N GLY A 215 9.34 -25.88 -25.95
CA GLY A 215 9.89 -27.14 -26.48
C GLY A 215 8.90 -28.31 -26.53
N GLY A 216 7.70 -28.14 -25.97
CA GLY A 216 6.66 -29.17 -25.88
C GLY A 216 5.47 -28.94 -26.82
N ALA A 217 4.29 -29.42 -26.42
CA ALA A 217 3.05 -29.20 -27.15
C ALA A 217 2.69 -27.70 -27.26
N PRO A 218 1.92 -27.29 -28.28
CA PRO A 218 1.47 -25.91 -28.42
C PRO A 218 0.70 -25.41 -27.18
N ASP A 219 0.95 -24.17 -26.78
CA ASP A 219 0.23 -23.51 -25.67
C ASP A 219 -1.14 -23.01 -26.13
N GLU A 220 -2.09 -23.93 -26.34
CA GLU A 220 -3.41 -23.66 -26.93
C GLU A 220 -4.17 -22.50 -26.27
N TYR A 221 -3.99 -22.31 -24.96
CA TYR A 221 -4.69 -21.30 -24.16
C TYR A 221 -3.80 -20.14 -23.69
N GLY A 222 -2.52 -20.13 -24.05
CA GLY A 222 -1.56 -19.08 -23.66
C GLY A 222 -1.14 -19.11 -22.18
N HIS A 223 -1.36 -20.21 -21.44
CA HIS A 223 -1.01 -20.25 -20.01
C HIS A 223 0.51 -20.21 -19.79
N LEU A 224 1.27 -20.92 -20.61
CA LEU A 224 2.73 -20.96 -20.54
C LEU A 224 3.31 -19.60 -20.91
N ALA A 225 2.79 -18.98 -21.98
CA ALA A 225 3.19 -17.63 -22.39
C ALA A 225 2.89 -16.57 -21.32
N ARG A 226 1.72 -16.66 -20.66
CA ARG A 226 1.37 -15.78 -19.53
C ARG A 226 2.31 -15.98 -18.33
N SER A 227 2.58 -17.24 -17.98
CA SER A 227 3.50 -17.58 -16.90
C SER A 227 4.91 -17.05 -17.17
N HIS A 228 5.41 -17.24 -18.40
CA HIS A 228 6.70 -16.73 -18.84
C HIS A 228 6.81 -15.20 -18.66
N LYS A 229 5.84 -14.44 -19.17
CA LYS A 229 5.80 -12.98 -19.03
C LYS A 229 5.82 -12.52 -17.57
N LEU A 230 5.06 -13.19 -16.69
CA LEU A 230 5.03 -12.83 -15.26
C LEU A 230 6.37 -13.14 -14.57
N VAL A 231 6.91 -14.34 -14.80
CA VAL A 231 8.11 -14.82 -14.10
C VAL A 231 9.37 -14.09 -14.57
N ALA A 232 9.50 -13.81 -15.88
CA ALA A 232 10.65 -13.11 -16.41
C ALA A 232 10.88 -11.77 -15.70
N TRP A 233 9.80 -11.03 -15.43
CA TRP A 233 9.82 -9.74 -14.71
C TRP A 233 9.83 -9.85 -13.18
N ALA A 234 9.65 -11.05 -12.61
CA ALA A 234 9.64 -11.25 -11.16
C ALA A 234 11.04 -11.50 -10.56
N VAL A 235 12.01 -11.92 -11.38
CA VAL A 235 13.37 -12.25 -10.92
C VAL A 235 14.21 -10.99 -10.75
N LYS A 236 14.84 -10.84 -9.58
CA LYS A 236 15.70 -9.69 -9.24
C LYS A 236 17.08 -9.78 -9.90
N VAL A 237 17.63 -8.61 -10.24
CA VAL A 237 18.99 -8.43 -10.78
C VAL A 237 20.00 -8.54 -9.62
N PRO A 238 21.10 -9.31 -9.72
CA PRO A 238 22.06 -9.32 -10.84
C PRO A 238 21.76 -10.29 -11.99
N ALA A 239 20.77 -11.18 -11.82
CA ALA A 239 20.58 -12.30 -12.75
C ALA A 239 20.35 -11.86 -14.20
N TRP A 240 19.56 -10.80 -14.42
CA TRP A 240 19.35 -10.22 -15.74
C TRP A 240 20.30 -9.04 -16.00
N LYS A 241 21.08 -9.13 -17.07
CA LYS A 241 21.93 -8.00 -17.53
C LYS A 241 21.09 -6.85 -18.08
N GLU A 242 20.00 -7.19 -18.76
CA GLU A 242 19.06 -6.29 -19.39
C GLU A 242 17.62 -6.69 -19.03
N PRO A 243 16.63 -5.77 -19.10
CA PRO A 243 15.24 -6.12 -18.90
C PRO A 243 14.79 -7.21 -19.89
N PRO A 244 13.96 -8.18 -19.45
CA PRO A 244 13.50 -9.24 -20.34
C PRO A 244 12.61 -8.67 -21.46
N PRO A 245 12.69 -9.23 -22.69
CA PRO A 245 11.96 -8.71 -23.85
C PRO A 245 10.46 -9.02 -23.81
N VAL A 246 10.05 -10.02 -23.01
CA VAL A 246 8.66 -10.50 -22.96
C VAL A 246 7.84 -9.71 -21.95
N LYS A 247 6.81 -8.98 -22.40
CA LYS A 247 5.82 -8.36 -21.51
C LYS A 247 4.41 -8.46 -22.07
N PHE A 248 3.42 -8.16 -21.23
CA PHE A 248 2.04 -8.03 -21.69
C PHE A 248 1.89 -6.81 -22.57
N SER A 249 1.08 -6.91 -23.63
CA SER A 249 0.60 -5.72 -24.34
C SER A 249 -0.61 -5.13 -23.62
N PRO A 250 -0.88 -3.81 -23.73
CA PRO A 250 -2.07 -3.21 -23.10
C PRO A 250 -3.40 -3.85 -23.53
N ILE A 251 -3.49 -4.28 -24.80
CA ILE A 251 -4.70 -4.92 -25.35
C ILE A 251 -4.88 -6.32 -24.77
N GLU A 252 -3.80 -7.11 -24.73
CA GLU A 252 -3.79 -8.45 -24.12
C GLU A 252 -4.15 -8.37 -22.64
N ALA A 253 -3.52 -7.48 -21.89
CA ALA A 253 -3.77 -7.28 -20.47
C ALA A 253 -5.25 -6.93 -20.19
N ALA A 254 -5.81 -5.97 -20.93
CA ALA A 254 -7.21 -5.58 -20.79
C ALA A 254 -8.18 -6.74 -21.09
N GLY A 255 -7.85 -7.59 -22.07
CA GLY A 255 -8.63 -8.79 -22.38
C GLY A 255 -8.60 -9.82 -21.25
N LEU A 256 -7.43 -10.05 -20.64
CA LEU A 256 -7.27 -10.99 -19.53
C LEU A 256 -7.91 -10.51 -18.23
N ASP A 257 -7.97 -9.20 -18.01
CA ASP A 257 -8.60 -8.63 -16.82
C ASP A 257 -10.13 -8.56 -16.93
N ALA A 258 -10.70 -8.69 -18.13
CA ALA A 258 -12.12 -8.53 -18.37
C ALA A 258 -12.97 -9.56 -17.60
N GLY A 259 -13.85 -9.07 -16.71
CA GLY A 259 -14.76 -9.91 -15.94
C GLY A 259 -14.11 -10.67 -14.78
N VAL A 260 -12.83 -10.40 -14.47
CA VAL A 260 -12.16 -10.98 -13.30
C VAL A 260 -12.65 -10.30 -12.03
N GLU A 261 -13.04 -11.11 -11.04
CA GLU A 261 -13.47 -10.66 -9.73
C GLU A 261 -12.45 -11.07 -8.66
N TRP A 262 -12.21 -10.18 -7.70
CA TRP A 262 -11.34 -10.42 -6.55
C TRP A 262 -11.92 -9.82 -5.28
N SER A 263 -11.76 -10.54 -4.17
CA SER A 263 -12.07 -10.08 -2.83
C SER A 263 -10.85 -10.29 -1.91
N PRO A 264 -10.62 -9.38 -0.94
CA PRO A 264 -9.46 -9.46 -0.06
C PRO A 264 -9.60 -10.64 0.88
N TYR A 265 -8.72 -11.64 0.79
CA TYR A 265 -8.71 -12.75 1.75
C TYR A 265 -8.55 -12.24 3.20
N PRO A 266 -9.29 -12.79 4.18
CA PRO A 266 -10.27 -13.88 4.10
C PRO A 266 -11.72 -13.39 3.91
N PHE A 267 -11.91 -12.16 3.48
CA PHE A 267 -13.22 -11.55 3.30
C PHE A 267 -13.81 -11.92 1.94
N ALA A 268 -15.10 -12.23 1.90
CA ALA A 268 -15.82 -12.45 0.65
C ALA A 268 -16.22 -11.14 -0.06
N THR A 269 -16.18 -10.01 0.64
CA THR A 269 -16.55 -8.68 0.13
C THR A 269 -15.66 -7.58 0.72
N PRO A 270 -15.53 -6.41 0.05
CA PRO A 270 -16.10 -6.08 -1.27
C PRO A 270 -15.44 -6.86 -2.41
N ILE A 271 -16.22 -7.10 -3.46
CA ILE A 271 -15.71 -7.64 -4.73
C ILE A 271 -15.29 -6.45 -5.59
N SER A 272 -14.08 -6.53 -6.15
CA SER A 272 -13.52 -5.53 -7.05
C SER A 272 -12.83 -6.21 -8.22
N GLN A 273 -12.71 -5.50 -9.34
CA GLN A 273 -11.91 -5.99 -10.46
C GLN A 273 -10.43 -5.68 -10.18
N PRO A 274 -9.54 -6.67 -10.17
CA PRO A 274 -8.17 -6.47 -9.70
C PRO A 274 -7.24 -5.84 -10.73
N PHE A 275 -7.50 -6.00 -12.04
CA PHE A 275 -6.61 -5.54 -13.11
C PHE A 275 -5.16 -6.05 -12.96
N PHE A 276 -4.99 -7.34 -12.62
CA PHE A 276 -3.67 -7.94 -12.36
C PHE A 276 -2.76 -7.84 -13.58
N PHE A 277 -3.26 -8.12 -14.78
CA PHE A 277 -2.44 -8.15 -16.00
C PHE A 277 -2.12 -6.74 -16.48
N THR A 278 -3.07 -5.80 -16.33
CA THR A 278 -2.83 -4.38 -16.61
C THR A 278 -1.77 -3.85 -15.65
N ALA A 279 -1.87 -4.13 -14.35
CA ALA A 279 -0.84 -3.74 -13.39
C ALA A 279 0.53 -4.35 -13.74
N ALA A 280 0.59 -5.63 -14.10
CA ALA A 280 1.84 -6.29 -14.51
C ALA A 280 2.47 -5.66 -15.76
N CYS A 281 1.65 -5.27 -16.75
CA CYS A 281 2.09 -4.56 -17.95
C CYS A 281 2.87 -3.28 -17.60
N PHE A 282 2.27 -2.39 -16.81
CA PHE A 282 2.91 -1.10 -16.46
C PHE A 282 4.01 -1.25 -15.41
N ARG A 283 3.94 -2.28 -14.55
CA ARG A 283 4.97 -2.59 -13.58
C ARG A 283 6.30 -2.98 -14.23
N SER A 284 6.30 -3.57 -15.42
CA SER A 284 7.54 -3.90 -16.14
C SER A 284 8.42 -2.67 -16.38
N ASP A 285 7.81 -1.56 -16.80
CA ASP A 285 8.51 -0.29 -17.02
C ASP A 285 8.98 0.32 -15.68
N LEU A 286 8.16 0.24 -14.62
CA LEU A 286 8.54 0.68 -13.27
C LEU A 286 9.76 -0.10 -12.74
N VAL A 287 9.78 -1.42 -12.90
CA VAL A 287 10.89 -2.28 -12.44
C VAL A 287 12.20 -1.84 -13.08
N THR A 288 12.18 -1.41 -14.35
CA THR A 288 13.36 -0.88 -15.04
C THR A 288 13.86 0.42 -14.40
N ILE A 289 12.95 1.33 -14.04
CA ILE A 289 13.29 2.59 -13.36
C ILE A 289 13.85 2.30 -11.96
N VAL A 290 13.16 1.47 -11.17
CA VAL A 290 13.58 1.07 -9.82
C VAL A 290 14.95 0.38 -9.85
N HIS A 291 15.25 -0.40 -10.88
CA HIS A 291 16.57 -1.01 -11.06
C HIS A 291 17.67 0.02 -11.30
N GLN A 292 17.39 1.05 -12.11
CA GLN A 292 18.34 2.16 -12.31
C GLN A 292 18.58 2.93 -11.00
N ILE A 293 17.52 3.18 -10.22
CA ILE A 293 17.61 3.81 -8.89
C ILE A 293 18.44 2.94 -7.94
N ALA A 294 18.18 1.63 -7.88
CA ALA A 294 18.92 0.72 -7.01
C ALA A 294 20.41 0.66 -7.37
N LYS A 295 20.76 0.55 -8.67
CA LYS A 295 22.15 0.61 -9.13
C LYS A 295 22.83 1.93 -8.77
N PHE A 296 22.10 3.03 -8.88
CA PHE A 296 22.61 4.35 -8.51
C PHE A 296 22.86 4.45 -7.01
N ALA A 297 21.89 4.04 -6.18
CA ALA A 297 22.02 4.06 -4.72
C ALA A 297 23.22 3.25 -4.21
N LEU A 298 23.54 2.12 -4.86
CA LEU A 298 24.71 1.29 -4.50
C LEU A 298 26.07 1.98 -4.70
N GLN A 299 26.14 3.14 -5.36
CA GLN A 299 27.38 3.90 -5.54
C GLN A 299 27.74 4.75 -4.30
N PHE A 300 26.76 5.01 -3.41
CA PHE A 300 26.90 6.02 -2.35
C PHE A 300 26.94 5.51 -0.89
N PRO A 301 27.57 4.36 -0.55
CA PRO A 301 28.00 4.16 0.82
C PRO A 301 29.13 5.14 1.19
N ASP A 302 30.15 5.34 0.36
CA ASP A 302 31.36 6.07 0.77
C ASP A 302 31.70 7.30 -0.08
N ALA A 303 30.86 7.63 -1.06
CA ALA A 303 31.12 8.67 -2.05
C ALA A 303 30.29 9.94 -1.82
N VAL A 304 30.92 11.11 -1.98
CA VAL A 304 30.23 12.40 -2.01
C VAL A 304 29.57 12.57 -3.37
N MET A 305 28.26 12.81 -3.40
CA MET A 305 27.52 13.11 -4.63
C MET A 305 28.06 14.38 -5.29
N ASN A 306 28.43 14.29 -6.56
CA ASN A 306 28.82 15.43 -7.39
C ASN A 306 27.63 15.98 -8.19
N ASN A 307 27.84 17.06 -8.96
CA ASN A 307 26.78 17.69 -9.76
C ASN A 307 26.18 16.76 -10.84
N ASP A 308 26.98 15.87 -11.43
CA ASP A 308 26.51 14.91 -12.43
C ASP A 308 25.63 13.83 -11.78
N ASP A 309 25.95 13.41 -10.56
CA ASP A 309 25.12 12.48 -9.77
C ASP A 309 23.76 13.10 -9.44
N TRP A 310 23.74 14.37 -9.04
CA TRP A 310 22.49 15.10 -8.80
C TRP A 310 21.65 15.24 -10.07
N GLU A 311 22.27 15.51 -11.21
CA GLU A 311 21.58 15.59 -12.49
C GLU A 311 21.05 14.22 -12.93
N TYR A 312 21.79 13.15 -12.69
CA TYR A 312 21.31 11.79 -12.95
C TYR A 312 20.12 11.42 -12.04
N GLY A 313 20.17 11.77 -10.76
CA GLY A 313 19.05 11.64 -9.84
C GLY A 313 17.79 12.39 -10.30
N ARG A 314 17.97 13.63 -10.80
CA ARG A 314 16.89 14.42 -11.42
C ARG A 314 16.26 13.69 -12.62
N GLN A 315 17.09 13.12 -13.50
CA GLN A 315 16.60 12.37 -14.67
C GLN A 315 15.82 11.12 -14.27
N LEU A 316 16.26 10.40 -13.23
CA LEU A 316 15.52 9.25 -12.69
C LEU A 316 14.16 9.67 -12.11
N HIS A 317 14.12 10.78 -11.37
CA HIS A 317 12.88 11.33 -10.84
C HIS A 317 11.89 11.71 -11.96
N GLN A 318 12.38 12.37 -13.02
CA GLN A 318 11.55 12.72 -14.18
C GLN A 318 11.00 11.48 -14.90
N LYS A 319 11.80 10.42 -15.06
CA LYS A 319 11.34 9.14 -15.63
C LYS A 319 10.21 8.52 -14.79
N LEU A 320 10.31 8.58 -13.47
CA LEU A 320 9.28 8.08 -12.56
C LEU A 320 7.96 8.87 -12.71
N LEU A 321 8.04 10.20 -12.76
CA LEU A 321 6.86 11.05 -12.99
C LEU A 321 6.23 10.79 -14.37
N GLN A 322 7.05 10.65 -15.42
CA GLN A 322 6.58 10.34 -16.76
C GLN A 322 5.89 8.97 -16.80
N TRP A 323 6.46 7.96 -16.15
CA TRP A 323 5.83 6.65 -16.02
C TRP A 323 4.48 6.76 -15.31
N LYS A 324 4.38 7.50 -14.20
CA LYS A 324 3.12 7.73 -13.48
C LYS A 324 2.06 8.36 -14.38
N ALA A 325 2.45 9.37 -15.16
CA ALA A 325 1.56 10.05 -16.11
C ALA A 325 1.03 9.13 -17.24
N THR A 326 1.69 8.00 -17.50
CA THR A 326 1.25 7.02 -18.50
C THR A 326 0.23 6.01 -17.96
N LEU A 327 -0.01 5.99 -16.65
CA LEU A 327 -0.90 5.01 -16.02
C LEU A 327 -2.35 5.20 -16.50
N PRO A 328 -3.05 4.12 -16.88
CA PRO A 328 -4.45 4.18 -17.24
C PRO A 328 -5.32 4.42 -16.00
N PRO A 329 -6.53 5.00 -16.14
CA PRO A 329 -7.39 5.33 -15.00
C PRO A 329 -7.66 4.17 -14.04
N VAL A 330 -7.70 2.93 -14.55
CA VAL A 330 -7.93 1.71 -13.74
C VAL A 330 -6.80 1.40 -12.75
N LEU A 331 -5.61 1.98 -12.93
CA LEU A 331 -4.46 1.85 -12.03
C LEU A 331 -4.26 3.08 -11.11
N LEU A 332 -5.16 4.07 -11.19
CA LEU A 332 -5.16 5.23 -10.29
C LEU A 332 -5.95 4.90 -9.02
N LEU A 333 -5.45 5.36 -7.87
CA LEU A 333 -6.06 5.07 -6.56
C LEU A 333 -7.48 5.63 -6.40
N GLU A 334 -7.84 6.65 -7.17
CA GLU A 334 -9.21 7.18 -7.25
C GLU A 334 -10.22 6.15 -7.77
N HIS A 335 -9.77 5.20 -8.58
CA HIS A 335 -10.61 4.22 -9.27
C HIS A 335 -10.47 2.83 -8.69
N ASN A 336 -9.27 2.47 -8.22
CA ASN A 336 -8.98 1.13 -7.75
C ASN A 336 -7.99 1.14 -6.58
N THR A 337 -8.42 0.61 -5.45
CA THR A 337 -7.62 0.56 -4.22
C THR A 337 -7.08 -0.83 -3.94
N THR A 338 -7.17 -1.80 -4.87
CA THR A 338 -6.65 -3.15 -4.67
C THR A 338 -5.18 -3.15 -4.24
N PRO A 339 -4.73 -4.07 -3.37
CA PRO A 339 -3.44 -3.94 -2.69
C PRO A 339 -2.23 -3.82 -3.63
N HIS A 340 -2.21 -4.50 -4.78
CA HIS A 340 -1.10 -4.41 -5.73
C HIS A 340 -1.05 -3.06 -6.48
N ILE A 341 -2.21 -2.45 -6.75
CA ILE A 341 -2.28 -1.08 -7.30
C ILE A 341 -1.85 -0.08 -6.23
N PHE A 342 -2.26 -0.31 -4.99
CA PHE A 342 -1.81 0.46 -3.84
C PHE A 342 -0.28 0.47 -3.72
N CYS A 343 0.32 -0.73 -3.74
CA CYS A 343 1.76 -0.90 -3.63
C CYS A 343 2.55 -0.27 -4.78
N ALA A 344 1.98 -0.23 -6.00
CA ALA A 344 2.62 0.42 -7.14
C ALA A 344 2.67 1.94 -7.01
N ASN A 345 1.68 2.54 -6.32
CA ASN A 345 1.59 4.00 -6.13
C ASN A 345 2.37 4.49 -4.89
N LEU A 346 2.64 3.63 -3.90
CA LEU A 346 3.45 3.99 -2.72
C LEU A 346 4.88 4.45 -3.04
N GLY A 347 5.39 4.12 -4.23
CA GLY A 347 6.71 4.55 -4.70
C GLY A 347 6.68 5.79 -5.61
N SER A 348 5.56 6.52 -5.73
CA SER A 348 5.40 7.58 -6.72
C SER A 348 4.54 8.75 -6.19
N THR A 349 5.13 9.94 -6.07
CA THR A 349 4.45 11.15 -5.57
C THR A 349 3.52 11.77 -6.61
N ASP A 350 2.48 12.49 -6.20
CA ASP A 350 1.53 13.15 -7.11
C ASP A 350 2.07 14.45 -7.74
N ASP A 351 3.37 14.73 -7.58
CA ASP A 351 3.93 16.02 -7.95
C ASP A 351 3.94 16.28 -9.46
N GLN A 352 3.22 17.33 -9.84
CA GLN A 352 3.54 18.09 -11.05
C GLN A 352 4.63 19.09 -10.72
N ILE A 353 5.90 18.71 -10.92
CA ILE A 353 6.98 19.69 -10.95
C ILE A 353 6.72 20.58 -12.17
N SER A 354 6.23 21.80 -11.92
CA SER A 354 5.84 22.76 -12.96
C SER A 354 7.04 23.33 -13.73
N ASN A 355 8.27 23.22 -13.19
CA ASN A 355 9.49 23.74 -13.81
C ASN A 355 10.74 22.87 -13.51
N PRO A 356 11.48 22.40 -14.54
CA PRO A 356 12.68 21.57 -14.37
C PRO A 356 13.82 22.16 -13.53
N LYS A 357 13.81 23.47 -13.27
CA LYS A 357 14.82 24.17 -12.46
C LYS A 357 14.60 24.05 -10.94
N ASP A 358 13.43 23.59 -10.50
CA ASP A 358 13.03 23.57 -9.10
C ASP A 358 13.24 22.19 -8.42
N PHE A 359 14.18 21.38 -8.92
CA PHE A 359 14.52 20.10 -8.29
C PHE A 359 15.24 20.37 -6.97
N ASP A 360 14.48 20.32 -5.88
CA ASP A 360 14.98 20.31 -4.52
C ASP A 360 14.75 18.91 -3.92
N PRO A 361 15.82 18.11 -3.73
CA PRO A 361 15.74 16.78 -3.15
C PRO A 361 15.06 16.73 -1.77
N TYR A 362 15.23 17.76 -0.95
CA TYR A 362 14.63 17.81 0.40
C TYR A 362 13.13 18.02 0.33
N ILE A 363 12.68 18.93 -0.53
CA ILE A 363 11.24 19.17 -0.74
C ILE A 363 10.59 17.91 -1.31
N ILE A 364 11.20 17.30 -2.33
CA ILE A 364 10.70 16.07 -2.96
C ILE A 364 10.62 14.93 -1.94
N MET A 365 11.67 14.74 -1.14
CA MET A 365 11.68 13.71 -0.09
C MET A 365 10.61 13.98 0.97
N SER A 366 10.48 15.23 1.45
CA SER A 366 9.45 15.58 2.44
C SER A 366 8.05 15.34 1.87
N GLN A 367 7.79 15.76 0.64
CA GLN A 367 6.49 15.54 -0.02
C GLN A 367 6.21 14.05 -0.21
N ALA A 368 7.23 13.26 -0.58
CA ALA A 368 7.08 11.81 -0.69
C ALA A 368 6.70 11.14 0.63
N LEU A 369 7.25 11.61 1.75
CA LEU A 369 6.92 11.12 3.08
C LEU A 369 5.51 11.55 3.52
N ASP A 370 5.09 12.76 3.18
CA ASP A 370 3.71 13.26 3.38
C ASP A 370 2.69 12.44 2.57
N ASP A 371 2.97 12.18 1.30
CA ASP A 371 2.15 11.35 0.41
C ASP A 371 2.07 9.92 0.96
N MET A 372 3.20 9.35 1.38
CA MET A 372 3.27 8.01 1.98
C MET A 372 2.40 7.89 3.22
N GLY A 373 2.44 8.88 4.13
CA GLY A 373 1.57 8.92 5.30
C GLY A 373 0.08 8.94 4.92
N SER A 374 -0.28 9.75 3.94
CA SER A 374 -1.66 9.84 3.42
C SER A 374 -2.13 8.52 2.80
N LEU A 375 -1.24 7.84 2.07
CA LEU A 375 -1.48 6.52 1.51
C LEU A 375 -1.66 5.46 2.60
N ILE A 376 -0.90 5.49 3.69
CA ILE A 376 -1.10 4.56 4.81
C ILE A 376 -2.50 4.69 5.42
N LEU A 377 -2.98 5.93 5.62
CA LEU A 377 -4.33 6.19 6.13
C LEU A 377 -5.41 5.66 5.15
N LEU A 378 -5.21 5.89 3.84
CA LEU A 378 -6.12 5.40 2.81
C LEU A 378 -6.14 3.86 2.77
N PHE A 379 -4.97 3.21 2.88
CA PHE A 379 -4.87 1.77 2.91
C PHE A 379 -5.66 1.18 4.08
N LYS A 380 -5.47 1.70 5.30
CA LYS A 380 -6.24 1.29 6.49
C LYS A 380 -7.74 1.40 6.23
N ARG A 381 -8.18 2.52 5.66
CA ARG A 381 -9.59 2.77 5.36
C ARG A 381 -10.18 1.73 4.40
N CYS A 382 -9.40 1.29 3.41
CA CYS A 382 -9.85 0.35 2.40
C CYS A 382 -9.76 -1.13 2.83
N HIS A 383 -8.69 -1.53 3.52
CA HIS A 383 -8.35 -2.94 3.76
C HIS A 383 -8.17 -3.31 5.24
N GLY A 384 -8.02 -2.32 6.12
CA GLY A 384 -7.63 -2.54 7.51
C GLY A 384 -6.26 -3.23 7.64
N TRP A 385 -6.04 -3.90 8.76
CA TRP A 385 -4.73 -4.48 9.12
C TRP A 385 -4.65 -6.01 9.01
N LYS A 386 -5.70 -6.65 8.50
CA LYS A 386 -5.76 -8.11 8.50
C LYS A 386 -5.09 -8.75 7.29
N SER A 387 -5.09 -8.06 6.17
CA SER A 387 -4.53 -8.53 4.89
C SER A 387 -3.49 -7.51 4.43
N LEU A 388 -2.34 -7.50 5.12
CA LEU A 388 -1.26 -6.55 4.89
C LEU A 388 -0.27 -7.08 3.86
N PRO A 389 -0.06 -6.39 2.72
CA PRO A 389 1.05 -6.68 1.83
C PRO A 389 2.37 -6.57 2.59
N VAL A 390 3.28 -7.52 2.36
CA VAL A 390 4.60 -7.54 3.00
C VAL A 390 5.36 -6.22 2.87
N VAL A 391 5.20 -5.52 1.74
CA VAL A 391 5.90 -4.26 1.47
C VAL A 391 5.49 -3.13 2.42
N MET A 392 4.29 -3.19 3.02
CA MET A 392 3.82 -2.20 3.99
C MET A 392 4.73 -2.09 5.21
N LEU A 393 5.45 -3.16 5.53
CA LEU A 393 6.47 -3.18 6.59
C LEU A 393 7.46 -2.01 6.46
N HIS A 394 8.02 -1.82 5.26
CA HIS A 394 8.99 -0.76 4.98
C HIS A 394 8.36 0.63 5.16
N TYR A 395 7.18 0.82 4.57
CA TYR A 395 6.46 2.09 4.61
C TYR A 395 6.02 2.46 6.03
N PHE A 396 5.59 1.52 6.85
CA PHE A 396 5.27 1.79 8.26
C PHE A 396 6.49 2.20 9.07
N CYS A 397 7.66 1.61 8.82
CA CYS A 397 8.90 2.03 9.48
C CYS A 397 9.24 3.48 9.09
N VAL A 398 9.32 3.76 7.79
CA VAL A 398 9.73 5.07 7.26
C VAL A 398 8.73 6.16 7.66
N ALA A 399 7.44 5.98 7.39
CA ALA A 399 6.41 6.95 7.76
C ALA A 399 6.22 7.06 9.27
N GLY A 400 6.41 5.97 10.02
CA GLY A 400 6.37 5.96 11.48
C GLY A 400 7.47 6.86 12.06
N VAL A 401 8.72 6.65 11.67
CA VAL A 401 9.85 7.50 12.07
C VAL A 401 9.62 8.95 11.67
N HIS A 402 9.19 9.19 10.42
CA HIS A 402 8.92 10.54 9.95
C HIS A 402 7.81 11.24 10.76
N SER A 403 6.72 10.53 11.06
CA SER A 403 5.58 11.07 11.80
C SER A 403 5.96 11.57 13.19
N VAL A 404 6.93 10.91 13.86
CA VAL A 404 7.46 11.37 15.16
C VAL A 404 8.04 12.77 15.05
N SER A 405 8.86 13.04 14.03
CA SER A 405 9.49 14.35 13.80
C SER A 405 8.48 15.46 13.43
N LYS A 406 7.26 15.07 13.08
CA LYS A 406 6.20 15.97 12.62
C LYS A 406 5.04 16.11 13.60
N LEU A 407 5.08 15.42 14.75
CA LEU A 407 4.03 15.51 15.77
C LEU A 407 3.81 16.95 16.19
N ASN A 408 2.62 17.47 15.92
CA ASN A 408 2.25 18.83 16.30
C ASN A 408 0.72 18.93 16.49
N ALA A 409 0.28 19.83 17.38
CA ALA A 409 -1.14 19.99 17.72
C ALA A 409 -1.99 20.55 16.55
N HIS A 410 -1.36 21.26 15.61
CA HIS A 410 -2.06 21.93 14.50
C HIS A 410 -2.33 20.98 13.32
N GLU A 411 -1.58 19.88 13.23
CA GLU A 411 -1.69 18.85 12.20
C GLU A 411 -1.87 17.46 12.84
N PRO A 412 -3.09 17.14 13.31
CA PRO A 412 -3.37 15.86 13.97
C PRO A 412 -3.16 14.64 13.04
N LYS A 413 -3.02 14.86 11.72
CA LYS A 413 -2.72 13.81 10.72
C LYS A 413 -1.53 12.96 11.14
N TRP A 414 -0.48 13.57 11.71
CA TRP A 414 0.75 12.87 12.08
C TRP A 414 0.56 11.92 13.26
N SER A 415 -0.32 12.27 14.19
CA SER A 415 -0.72 11.38 15.29
C SER A 415 -1.45 10.13 14.75
N TYR A 416 -2.33 10.30 13.76
CA TYR A 416 -3.01 9.16 13.11
C TYR A 416 -2.05 8.30 12.28
N ILE A 417 -1.13 8.91 11.54
CA ILE A 417 -0.12 8.18 10.77
C ILE A 417 0.78 7.37 11.71
N LEU A 418 1.21 7.97 12.83
CA LEU A 418 1.99 7.27 13.84
C LEU A 418 1.22 6.07 14.42
N GLU A 419 -0.05 6.27 14.82
CA GLU A 419 -0.90 5.17 15.30
C GLU A 419 -0.96 4.04 14.27
N ASP A 420 -1.21 4.37 13.01
CA ASP A 420 -1.43 3.41 11.94
C ASP A 420 -0.16 2.63 11.59
N CYS A 421 0.99 3.30 11.59
CA CYS A 421 2.28 2.64 11.41
C CYS A 421 2.58 1.67 12.55
N VAL A 422 2.41 2.10 13.81
CA VAL A 422 2.70 1.29 14.99
C VAL A 422 1.72 0.12 15.11
N VAL A 423 0.42 0.36 14.91
CA VAL A 423 -0.61 -0.69 14.93
C VAL A 423 -0.41 -1.67 13.77
N GLY A 424 -0.09 -1.18 12.57
CA GLY A 424 0.23 -2.00 11.40
C GLY A 424 1.41 -2.93 11.66
N LEU A 425 2.54 -2.38 12.13
CA LEU A 425 3.73 -3.15 12.51
C LEU A 425 3.46 -4.14 13.64
N TRP A 426 2.65 -3.76 14.63
CA TRP A 426 2.21 -4.67 15.69
C TRP A 426 1.39 -5.84 15.14
N HIS A 427 0.45 -5.60 14.23
CA HIS A 427 -0.30 -6.68 13.60
C HIS A 427 0.59 -7.60 12.77
N MET A 428 1.59 -7.05 12.08
CA MET A 428 2.57 -7.83 11.33
C MET A 428 3.51 -8.61 12.25
N SER A 429 3.94 -8.05 13.39
CA SER A 429 4.87 -8.70 14.31
C SER A 429 4.30 -9.97 14.95
N LEU A 430 2.98 -10.03 15.15
CA LEU A 430 2.30 -11.19 15.71
C LEU A 430 2.38 -12.43 14.81
N GLY A 431 2.45 -12.25 13.49
CA GLY A 431 2.60 -13.34 12.51
C GLY A 431 4.04 -13.51 11.98
N TRP A 432 4.79 -12.42 11.85
CA TRP A 432 6.02 -12.35 11.05
C TRP A 432 7.26 -11.88 11.86
N GLY A 433 7.10 -11.67 13.16
CA GLY A 433 8.19 -11.62 14.15
C GLY A 433 9.21 -10.48 13.97
N ARG A 434 10.50 -10.85 13.94
CA ARG A 434 11.64 -10.05 14.44
C ARG A 434 11.90 -8.73 13.74
N LEU A 435 11.68 -8.63 12.43
CA LEU A 435 11.92 -7.38 11.72
C LEU A 435 10.86 -6.31 12.07
N CYS A 436 9.60 -6.72 12.26
CA CYS A 436 8.54 -5.83 12.68
C CYS A 436 8.79 -5.28 14.09
N THR A 437 9.27 -6.13 15.01
CA THR A 437 9.61 -5.70 16.38
C THR A 437 10.83 -4.78 16.39
N ALA A 438 11.81 -5.00 15.50
CA ALA A 438 12.94 -4.08 15.31
C ALA A 438 12.48 -2.69 14.81
N PHE A 439 11.54 -2.63 13.87
CA PHE A 439 10.97 -1.36 13.41
C PHE A 439 10.10 -0.67 14.48
N LEU A 440 9.32 -1.43 15.26
CA LEU A 440 8.61 -0.87 16.41
C LEU A 440 9.59 -0.27 17.42
N ARG A 441 10.69 -0.98 17.73
CA ARG A 441 11.73 -0.48 18.63
C ARG A 441 12.40 0.78 18.07
N THR A 442 12.68 0.81 16.77
CA THR A 442 13.25 1.99 16.10
C THR A 442 12.34 3.21 16.28
N ILE A 443 11.04 3.08 16.00
CA ILE A 443 10.07 4.17 16.17
C ILE A 443 9.98 4.60 17.65
N GLU A 444 9.97 3.64 18.58
CA GLU A 444 9.96 3.93 20.02
C GLU A 444 11.18 4.75 20.46
N LEU A 445 12.38 4.37 20.00
CA LEU A 445 13.62 5.07 20.33
C LEU A 445 13.63 6.49 19.75
N VAL A 446 13.17 6.66 18.51
CA VAL A 446 13.03 7.99 17.89
C VAL A 446 12.01 8.83 18.68
N LEU A 447 10.90 8.24 19.13
CA LEU A 447 9.89 8.91 19.95
C LEU A 447 10.47 9.38 21.30
N LYS A 448 11.23 8.51 21.99
CA LYS A 448 11.90 8.86 23.25
C LYS A 448 12.92 9.99 23.07
N GLN A 449 13.71 9.93 22.00
CA GLN A 449 14.72 10.95 21.70
C GLN A 449 14.10 12.31 21.36
N ASN A 450 12.99 12.33 20.60
CA ASN A 450 12.30 13.57 20.27
C ASN A 450 11.52 14.15 21.46
N ASN A 451 11.16 13.31 22.43
CA ASN A 451 10.41 13.68 23.64
C ASN A 451 9.23 14.65 23.38
N PRO A 452 8.30 14.29 22.46
CA PRO A 452 7.18 15.16 22.13
C PRO A 452 6.19 15.28 23.30
N ASP A 453 5.30 16.29 23.24
CA ASP A 453 4.19 16.41 24.17
C ASP A 453 3.39 15.08 24.23
N PRO A 454 3.26 14.45 25.41
CA PRO A 454 2.55 13.17 25.56
C PRO A 454 1.11 13.18 25.05
N SER A 455 0.45 14.35 25.02
CA SER A 455 -0.91 14.49 24.50
C SER A 455 -1.02 14.29 22.98
N LEU A 456 0.09 14.44 22.25
CA LEU A 456 0.15 14.21 20.80
C LEU A 456 0.32 12.73 20.45
N VAL A 457 0.73 11.90 21.41
CA VAL A 457 0.99 10.47 21.21
C VAL A 457 -0.30 9.67 21.47
N PRO A 458 -0.80 8.90 20.50
CA PRO A 458 -2.01 8.10 20.69
C PRO A 458 -1.86 7.07 21.82
N SER A 459 -2.90 6.88 22.62
CA SER A 459 -2.90 5.93 23.75
C SER A 459 -2.60 4.49 23.33
N ARG A 460 -3.02 4.09 22.11
CA ARG A 460 -2.70 2.79 21.53
C ARG A 460 -1.22 2.60 21.24
N VAL A 461 -0.52 3.66 20.81
CA VAL A 461 0.93 3.64 20.56
C VAL A 461 1.66 3.40 21.87
N VAL A 462 1.30 4.17 22.92
CA VAL A 462 1.85 4.00 24.27
C VAL A 462 1.64 2.58 24.79
N GLU A 463 0.43 2.05 24.64
CA GLU A 463 0.09 0.69 25.09
C GLU A 463 0.84 -0.40 24.33
N ILE A 464 1.05 -0.23 23.02
CA ILE A 464 1.84 -1.15 22.20
C ILE A 464 3.30 -1.15 22.64
N PHE A 465 3.92 0.02 22.84
CA PHE A 465 5.30 0.08 23.31
C PHE A 465 5.45 -0.42 24.74
N ARG A 466 4.48 -0.16 25.63
CA ARG A 466 4.44 -0.78 26.96
C ARG A 466 4.47 -2.30 26.86
N LYS A 467 3.60 -2.90 26.03
CA LYS A 467 3.56 -4.35 25.78
C LYS A 467 4.82 -4.90 25.11
N LEU A 468 5.44 -4.12 24.23
CA LEU A 468 6.70 -4.50 23.60
C LEU A 468 7.82 -4.65 24.65
N ASN A 469 7.88 -3.74 25.63
CA ASN A 469 8.87 -3.77 26.70
C ASN A 469 8.53 -4.76 27.84
N GLU A 470 7.24 -4.99 28.13
CA GLU A 470 6.82 -5.96 29.16
C GLU A 470 6.86 -7.41 28.69
N GLY A 471 6.73 -7.65 27.38
CA GLY A 471 6.64 -8.98 26.80
C GLY A 471 8.00 -9.56 26.37
N ALA A 472 8.04 -10.89 26.20
CA ALA A 472 9.16 -11.59 25.54
C ALA A 472 9.22 -11.38 24.01
N LEU A 473 8.62 -10.31 23.49
CA LEU A 473 8.56 -10.00 22.04
C LEU A 473 9.78 -9.23 21.55
N TRP A 474 10.53 -8.61 22.46
CA TRP A 474 11.79 -7.94 22.18
C TRP A 474 12.82 -8.29 23.27
N THR A 475 13.92 -8.90 22.86
CA THR A 475 15.04 -9.28 23.72
C THR A 475 16.36 -8.78 23.14
N VAL A 476 17.39 -8.62 23.98
CA VAL A 476 18.75 -8.26 23.50
C VAL A 476 19.28 -9.28 22.47
N THR A 477 18.89 -10.55 22.61
CA THR A 477 19.17 -11.61 21.64
C THR A 477 18.50 -11.41 20.29
N ASP A 478 17.40 -10.65 20.21
CA ASP A 478 16.76 -10.35 18.93
C ASP A 478 17.61 -9.41 18.09
N ILE A 479 18.27 -8.41 18.70
CA ILE A 479 19.19 -7.49 17.99
C ILE A 479 20.40 -8.25 17.44
N SER A 480 21.05 -9.08 18.27
CA SER A 480 22.22 -9.86 17.83
C SER A 480 21.89 -10.94 16.80
N SER A 481 20.60 -11.29 16.66
CA SER A 481 20.11 -12.27 15.70
C SER A 481 19.51 -11.64 14.43
N LEU A 482 19.41 -10.30 14.36
CA LEU A 482 19.06 -9.59 13.13
C LEU A 482 20.22 -9.75 12.16
N ALA A 483 19.99 -10.48 11.07
CA ALA A 483 20.90 -10.56 9.93
C ALA A 483 20.32 -9.74 8.78
N ALA A 484 19.75 -8.58 9.11
CA ALA A 484 19.04 -7.73 8.18
C ALA A 484 20.02 -6.74 7.52
N ASP A 485 20.05 -6.73 6.19
CA ASP A 485 20.87 -5.80 5.39
C ASP A 485 20.10 -4.48 5.16
N TYR A 486 19.22 -4.14 6.10
CA TYR A 486 18.32 -3.00 5.96
C TYR A 486 19.05 -1.70 6.33
N VAL A 487 19.11 -0.76 5.40
CA VAL A 487 19.75 0.54 5.59
C VAL A 487 18.69 1.60 5.87
N VAL A 488 18.86 2.33 6.97
CA VAL A 488 18.03 3.49 7.31
C VAL A 488 18.74 4.74 6.80
N TYR A 489 18.08 5.47 5.90
CA TYR A 489 18.56 6.76 5.41
C TYR A 489 17.90 7.88 6.21
N THR A 490 18.71 8.80 6.70
CA THR A 490 18.27 9.99 7.44
C THR A 490 18.82 11.23 6.74
N ALA A 491 17.94 12.21 6.53
CA ALA A 491 18.33 13.52 6.05
C ALA A 491 18.08 14.52 7.18
N THR A 492 19.14 15.23 7.58
CA THR A 492 19.10 16.35 8.50
C THR A 492 19.15 17.64 7.69
N GLN A 493 18.46 18.70 8.11
CA GLN A 493 18.69 20.02 7.53
C GLN A 493 20.07 20.49 7.95
N SER A 494 20.91 20.88 6.99
CA SER A 494 22.15 21.60 7.29
C SER A 494 21.76 22.99 7.81
N ASP A 495 22.11 23.30 9.06
CA ASP A 495 22.25 24.69 9.46
C ASP A 495 23.22 25.37 8.48
N SER A 496 22.86 26.59 8.08
CA SER A 496 23.45 27.42 7.01
C SER A 496 24.99 27.63 7.01
N SER A 497 25.72 26.94 7.91
CA SER A 497 27.18 26.96 8.03
C SER A 497 27.87 25.61 7.76
N SER A 498 27.13 24.54 7.41
CA SER A 498 27.71 23.21 7.17
C SER A 498 27.64 22.79 5.69
N SER A 499 28.67 22.07 5.23
CA SER A 499 28.78 21.58 3.85
C SER A 499 27.58 20.69 3.49
N PRO A 500 27.00 20.77 2.26
CA PRO A 500 25.79 20.02 1.87
C PRO A 500 25.89 18.50 2.08
N SER A 501 27.11 17.97 2.17
CA SER A 501 27.42 16.55 2.33
C SER A 501 27.29 16.01 3.76
N SER A 502 27.26 16.85 4.81
CA SER A 502 27.10 16.37 6.20
C SER A 502 25.65 16.05 6.58
N ALA A 503 24.73 16.32 5.66
CA ALA A 503 23.30 16.37 5.93
C ALA A 503 22.59 15.03 5.68
N TYR A 504 23.20 14.11 4.93
CA TYR A 504 22.67 12.77 4.65
C TYR A 504 23.50 11.71 5.39
N ARG A 505 22.84 10.91 6.25
CA ARG A 505 23.45 9.77 6.94
C ARG A 505 22.70 8.50 6.59
N TYR A 506 23.44 7.42 6.39
CA TYR A 506 22.87 6.08 6.25
C TYR A 506 23.51 5.17 7.30
N GLN A 507 22.73 4.26 7.86
CA GLN A 507 23.23 3.30 8.85
C GLN A 507 22.46 1.99 8.73
N GLY A 508 23.16 0.86 8.94
CA GLY A 508 22.50 -0.44 9.06
C GLY A 508 21.52 -0.44 10.24
N LEU A 509 20.36 -1.06 10.08
CA LEU A 509 19.29 -1.06 11.09
C LEU A 509 19.78 -1.58 12.45
N GLN A 510 20.61 -2.62 12.46
CA GLN A 510 21.17 -3.19 13.68
C GLN A 510 22.09 -2.17 14.39
N ASP A 511 22.99 -1.54 13.65
CA ASP A 511 23.92 -0.54 14.19
C ASP A 511 23.16 0.69 14.69
N LEU A 512 22.14 1.14 13.96
CA LEU A 512 21.29 2.26 14.35
C LEU A 512 20.58 1.98 15.69
N ILE A 513 19.98 0.80 15.84
CA ILE A 513 19.29 0.44 17.09
C ILE A 513 20.28 0.36 18.25
N ASN A 514 21.46 -0.24 18.04
CA ASN A 514 22.51 -0.32 19.06
C ASN A 514 22.98 1.08 19.50
N ASP A 515 23.23 1.98 18.56
CA ASP A 515 23.69 3.34 18.86
C ASP A 515 22.62 4.13 19.61
N MET A 516 21.36 4.03 19.19
CA MET A 516 20.23 4.69 19.86
C MET A 516 19.95 4.12 21.25
N ASP A 517 20.06 2.80 21.45
CA ASP A 517 19.92 2.18 22.77
C ASP A 517 21.05 2.63 23.70
N ASN A 518 22.31 2.66 23.23
CA ASN A 518 23.45 3.15 24.01
C ASN A 518 23.28 4.63 24.41
N LEU A 519 22.81 5.47 23.48
CA LEU A 519 22.49 6.88 23.76
C LEU A 519 21.37 7.01 24.81
N SER A 520 20.33 6.16 24.74
CA SER A 520 19.24 6.17 25.72
C SER A 520 19.69 5.76 27.13
N ILE A 521 20.63 4.81 27.24
CA ILE A 521 21.22 4.39 28.53
C ILE A 521 22.05 5.55 29.12
N ASN A 522 22.84 6.23 28.30
CA ASN A 522 23.66 7.36 28.74
C ASN A 522 22.80 8.55 29.19
N LEU A 523 21.73 8.89 28.45
CA LEU A 523 20.75 9.92 28.84
C LEU A 523 20.00 9.56 30.14
N SER A 524 19.79 8.27 30.42
CA SER A 524 19.18 7.79 31.68
C SER A 524 20.15 7.87 32.86
N SER A 525 21.47 7.82 32.60
CA SER A 525 22.53 7.95 33.61
C SER A 525 22.91 9.41 33.94
N GLU A 526 22.52 10.36 33.09
CA GLU A 526 22.76 11.80 33.27
C GLU A 526 21.57 12.53 33.93
N SER A 527 21.04 11.98 35.04
CA SER A 527 20.19 12.74 35.96
C SER A 527 20.94 12.95 37.29
N PRO A 528 21.42 14.16 37.62
CA PRO A 528 22.07 14.40 38.89
C PRO A 528 21.04 14.68 40.01
N GLU A 529 21.44 14.29 41.22
CA GLU A 529 20.82 14.55 42.54
C GLU A 529 19.84 13.50 43.09
N SER A 530 20.40 12.49 43.75
CA SER A 530 20.41 12.44 45.23
C SER A 530 20.84 11.05 45.70
N LEU A 531 22.01 10.98 46.33
CA LEU A 531 22.29 10.16 47.52
C LEU A 531 23.76 10.34 47.88
N SER A 532 24.01 11.43 48.60
CA SER A 532 25.10 11.47 49.57
C SER A 532 24.94 10.30 50.56
N SER A 533 26.09 9.79 50.99
CA SER A 533 26.32 8.96 52.18
C SER A 533 25.82 7.53 52.17
N VAL A 534 26.72 6.57 51.92
CA VAL A 534 27.09 5.54 52.91
C VAL A 534 28.57 5.19 52.74
N LYS A 535 29.25 5.07 53.88
CA LYS A 535 30.68 4.95 54.14
C LYS A 535 31.32 3.69 53.53
N GLU A 536 32.58 3.84 53.09
CA GLU A 536 33.55 2.75 52.99
C GLU A 536 33.77 2.06 54.35
N PRO A 537 34.22 0.80 54.33
CA PRO A 537 35.53 0.56 54.93
C PRO A 537 36.44 -0.36 54.11
N TYR A 538 37.64 0.14 53.86
CA TYR A 538 38.94 -0.46 54.18
C TYR A 538 39.13 -1.99 53.95
N ASP A 539 39.92 -2.27 52.91
CA ASP A 539 41.29 -2.83 52.99
C ASP A 539 41.55 -4.35 52.87
N SER A 540 42.62 -4.61 52.09
CA SER A 540 43.60 -5.71 52.22
C SER A 540 43.58 -6.89 51.23
N ARG A 541 44.70 -6.98 50.49
CA ARG A 541 45.38 -8.15 49.85
C ARG A 541 45.05 -8.39 48.37
N SER A 542 45.90 -8.04 47.39
CA SER A 542 47.34 -8.33 47.09
C SER A 542 47.59 -9.65 46.33
N SER A 543 48.36 -9.50 45.23
CA SER A 543 49.05 -10.48 44.36
C SER A 543 48.20 -11.14 43.26
N GLU A 544 48.41 -10.81 41.98
CA GLU A 544 49.48 -11.34 41.08
C GLU A 544 49.33 -12.87 40.91
N ASP A 545 48.93 -13.35 39.73
CA ASP A 545 49.78 -13.62 38.55
C ASP A 545 48.94 -14.06 37.32
N PRO A 546 49.49 -13.98 36.09
CA PRO A 546 48.78 -14.11 34.81
C PRO A 546 48.97 -15.47 34.12
N ASP A 547 48.23 -15.60 33.01
CA ASP A 547 48.52 -16.44 31.84
C ASP A 547 48.21 -17.95 31.93
N ILE A 548 47.42 -18.45 30.97
CA ILE A 548 47.69 -19.67 30.19
C ILE A 548 46.73 -19.70 28.99
N ARG A 549 47.35 -19.59 27.82
CA ARG A 549 46.84 -19.94 26.48
C ARG A 549 46.66 -21.45 26.31
N LYS A 550 45.78 -21.80 25.35
CA LYS A 550 45.66 -23.07 24.59
C LYS A 550 45.01 -24.25 25.30
N THR A 551 43.78 -24.57 24.91
CA THR A 551 43.47 -25.62 23.91
C THR A 551 42.09 -25.40 23.33
#